data_AF-A0A0M3JIG9-F1
#
_entry.id   AF-A0A0M3JIG9-F1
#
_cell.length_a   1.000
_cell.length_b   1.000
_cell.length_c   1.000
_cell.angle_alpha   90.00
_cell.angle_beta   90.00
_cell.angle_gamma   90.00
#
_symmetry.space_group_name_H-M   'P 1'
#
loop_
_entity.id
_entity.type
_entity.pdbx_description
1 polymer ?
#
loop_
_entity_poly.entity_id
_entity_poly.type
_entity_poly.pdbx_seq_one_letter_code
_entity_poly.pdbx_strand_id
1 'polypeptide(L)'
;LDSILVELKDELKSFDCARIDAEGVAEVSLAYNVKAAPTVVIFKQGKISQLQAGKEVDRVNGFNPAEMKSAILKLMIDEGVPSHSTKNVPDGKE
;
A
#
# COMPACT_ATOMS: atom_id res chain seq x y z
N LEU A 1 11.04 9.59 -5.14
CA LEU A 1 9.86 8.98 -4.47
C LEU A 1 9.21 9.97 -3.52
N ASP A 2 9.95 10.48 -2.54
CA ASP A 2 9.45 11.40 -1.51
C ASP A 2 8.67 12.59 -2.09
N SER A 3 9.22 13.30 -3.08
CA SER A 3 8.54 14.44 -3.73
C SER A 3 7.18 14.08 -4.31
N ILE A 4 7.04 12.91 -4.94
CA ILE A 4 5.77 12.47 -5.55
C ILE A 4 4.73 12.18 -4.47
N LEU A 5 5.14 11.55 -3.36
CA LEU A 5 4.23 11.26 -2.24
C LEU A 5 3.77 12.55 -1.55
N VAL A 6 4.67 13.53 -1.40
CA VAL A 6 4.34 14.85 -0.85
C VAL A 6 3.39 15.61 -1.76
N GLU A 7 3.63 15.64 -3.07
CA GLU A 7 2.73 16.26 -4.04
C GLU A 7 1.33 15.63 -4.00
N LEU A 8 1.24 14.30 -3.98
CA LEU A 8 -0.04 13.60 -3.89
C LEU A 8 -0.75 13.86 -2.56
N LYS A 9 0.00 13.92 -1.46
CA LYS A 9 -0.53 14.26 -0.13
C LYS A 9 -1.14 15.66 -0.13
N ASP A 10 -0.46 16.64 -0.74
CA ASP A 10 -0.95 18.01 -0.83
C ASP A 10 -2.17 18.14 -1.75
N GLU A 11 -2.17 17.40 -2.87
CA GLU A 11 -3.27 17.40 -3.84
C GLU A 11 -4.54 16.75 -3.27
N LEU A 12 -4.41 15.58 -2.63
CA LEU A 12 -5.56 14.78 -2.21
C LEU A 12 -6.01 15.07 -0.77
N LYS A 13 -5.11 15.56 0.11
CA LYS A 13 -5.34 15.89 1.54
C LYS A 13 -6.07 14.82 2.37
N SER A 14 -6.12 13.59 1.87
CA SER A 14 -6.98 12.52 2.39
C SER A 14 -6.19 11.30 2.86
N PHE A 15 -4.85 11.37 2.88
CA PHE A 15 -3.99 10.30 3.35
C PHE A 15 -2.71 10.84 3.98
N ASP A 16 -2.06 10.01 4.80
CA ASP A 16 -0.75 10.30 5.39
C ASP A 16 0.31 9.34 4.85
N CYS A 17 1.59 9.70 4.98
CA CYS A 17 2.71 8.97 4.42
C CYS A 17 3.79 8.79 5.50
N ALA A 18 4.27 7.57 5.64
CA ALA A 18 5.41 7.25 6.48
C ALA A 18 6.50 6.55 5.66
N ARG A 19 7.75 6.79 6.04
CA ARG A 19 8.94 6.18 5.45
C ARG A 19 9.64 5.37 6.53
N ILE A 20 10.13 4.20 6.15
CA ILE A 20 10.99 3.37 6.99
C ILE A 20 12.17 2.85 6.17
N ASP A 21 13.34 2.82 6.80
CA ASP A 21 14.53 2.21 6.22
C ASP A 21 14.48 0.70 6.46
N ALA A 22 14.10 -0.05 5.43
CA ALA A 22 13.92 -1.49 5.54
C ALA A 22 15.26 -2.26 5.56
N GLU A 23 16.34 -1.65 5.05
CA GLU A 23 17.70 -2.22 5.08
C GLU A 23 18.28 -2.20 6.50
N GLY A 24 18.03 -1.12 7.26
CA GLY A 24 18.43 -0.99 8.66
C GLY A 24 17.51 -1.69 9.67
N VAL A 25 16.34 -2.18 9.22
CA VAL A 25 15.36 -2.87 10.09
C VAL A 25 14.90 -4.18 9.42
N ALA A 26 15.69 -5.24 9.60
CA ALA A 26 15.44 -6.55 9.00
C ALA A 26 14.04 -7.12 9.33
N GLU A 27 13.52 -6.84 10.53
CA GLU A 27 12.18 -7.26 10.95
C GLU A 27 11.08 -6.71 10.04
N VAL A 28 11.23 -5.48 9.54
CA VAL A 28 10.26 -4.84 8.65
C VAL A 28 10.35 -5.42 7.24
N SER A 29 11.57 -5.64 6.75
CA SER A 29 11.80 -6.31 5.47
C SER A 29 11.15 -7.70 5.44
N LEU A 30 11.28 -8.46 6.53
CA LEU A 30 10.68 -9.78 6.67
C LEU A 30 9.15 -9.69 6.82
N ALA A 31 8.68 -8.81 7.72
CA ALA A 31 7.25 -8.66 8.02
C ALA A 31 6.41 -8.23 6.80
N TYR A 32 6.95 -7.36 5.95
CA TYR A 32 6.27 -6.87 4.75
C TYR A 32 6.69 -7.58 3.46
N ASN A 33 7.61 -8.54 3.56
CA ASN A 33 8.18 -9.27 2.44
C ASN A 33 8.67 -8.31 1.33
N VAL A 34 9.55 -7.39 1.72
CA VAL A 34 10.09 -6.36 0.82
C VAL A 34 10.99 -7.04 -0.21
N LYS A 35 10.56 -7.05 -1.48
CA LYS A 35 11.29 -7.72 -2.59
C LYS A 35 12.17 -6.78 -3.40
N ALA A 36 11.88 -5.48 -3.35
CA ALA A 36 12.60 -4.46 -4.10
C ALA A 36 12.63 -3.14 -3.32
N ALA A 37 13.72 -2.40 -3.42
CA ALA A 37 13.82 -1.03 -2.90
C ALA A 37 13.70 -0.03 -4.06
N PRO A 38 12.82 0.99 -3.98
CA PRO A 38 11.83 1.24 -2.93
C PRO A 38 10.60 0.31 -3.05
N THR A 39 9.92 0.05 -1.93
CA THR A 39 8.58 -0.56 -1.89
C THR A 39 7.61 0.40 -1.22
N VAL A 40 6.42 0.58 -1.79
CA VAL A 40 5.34 1.38 -1.21
C VAL A 40 4.21 0.44 -0.82
N VAL A 41 3.78 0.48 0.44
CA VAL A 41 2.65 -0.29 0.95
C VAL A 41 1.54 0.67 1.34
N ILE A 42 0.33 0.41 0.86
CA ILE A 42 -0.83 1.28 1.08
C ILE A 42 -1.78 0.60 2.07
N PHE A 43 -2.02 1.28 3.18
CA PHE A 43 -2.96 0.85 4.22
C PHE A 43 -4.22 1.71 4.19
N LYS A 44 -5.38 1.07 4.30
CA LYS A 44 -6.67 1.75 4.47
C LYS A 44 -7.28 1.35 5.80
N GLN A 45 -7.77 2.34 6.55
CA GLN A 45 -8.50 2.08 7.78
C GLN A 45 -9.85 1.44 7.43
N GLY A 46 -10.09 0.22 7.92
CA GLY A 46 -11.35 -0.48 7.70
C GLY A 46 -12.42 -0.03 8.70
N LYS A 47 -13.69 0.05 8.26
CA LYS A 47 -14.83 0.37 9.13
C LYS A 47 -15.23 -0.75 10.11
N ILE A 48 -14.63 -1.94 10.02
CA ILE A 48 -15.14 -3.17 10.67
C ILE A 48 -14.16 -3.76 11.72
N SER A 49 -12.92 -3.27 11.83
CA SER A 49 -11.95 -3.88 12.75
C SER A 49 -11.84 -3.07 14.03
N GLN A 50 -12.25 -3.66 15.16
CA GLN A 50 -12.00 -3.15 16.52
C GLN A 50 -10.50 -3.10 16.89
N LEU A 51 -9.64 -3.56 15.99
CA LEU A 51 -8.19 -3.39 16.08
C LEU A 51 -7.82 -2.13 15.32
N GLN A 52 -7.17 -1.19 16.01
CA GLN A 52 -6.74 0.13 15.54
C GLN A 52 -5.70 0.10 14.39
N ALA A 53 -5.47 -1.07 13.77
CA ALA A 53 -4.50 -1.28 12.71
C ALA A 53 -5.18 -1.25 11.32
N GLY A 54 -4.66 -0.42 10.42
CA GLY A 54 -5.10 -0.35 9.02
C GLY A 54 -4.87 -1.68 8.29
N LYS A 55 -5.73 -2.01 7.33
CA LYS A 55 -5.58 -3.19 6.48
C LYS A 55 -4.73 -2.80 5.26
N GLU A 56 -3.74 -3.62 4.91
CA GLU A 56 -3.07 -3.50 3.62
C GLU A 56 -4.08 -3.71 2.49
N VAL A 57 -4.19 -2.72 1.61
CA VAL A 57 -5.12 -2.75 0.47
C VAL A 57 -4.40 -2.83 -0.86
N ASP A 58 -3.17 -2.34 -0.95
CA ASP A 58 -2.37 -2.35 -2.18
C ASP A 58 -0.87 -2.19 -1.86
N ARG A 59 -0.02 -2.55 -2.82
CA ARG A 59 1.44 -2.41 -2.74
C ARG A 59 2.07 -2.22 -4.12
N VAL A 60 3.08 -1.35 -4.20
CA VAL A 60 3.90 -1.13 -5.39
C VAL A 60 5.34 -1.53 -5.07
N ASN A 61 5.88 -2.48 -5.83
CA ASN A 61 7.26 -2.94 -5.68
C ASN A 61 8.16 -2.26 -6.72
N GLY A 62 9.23 -1.61 -6.27
CA GLY A 62 10.11 -0.84 -7.13
C GLY A 62 9.64 0.59 -7.37
N PHE A 63 10.44 1.36 -8.11
CA PHE A 63 10.17 2.76 -8.38
C PHE A 63 9.32 2.95 -9.65
N ASN A 64 7.99 2.86 -9.49
CA ASN A 64 7.01 3.10 -10.56
C ASN A 64 6.08 4.28 -10.22
N PRO A 65 6.40 5.52 -10.61
CA PRO A 65 5.62 6.69 -10.21
C PRO A 65 4.20 6.70 -10.78
N ALA A 66 3.99 6.18 -11.99
CA ALA A 66 2.67 6.09 -12.60
C ALA A 66 1.76 5.11 -11.85
N GLU A 67 2.30 3.93 -11.51
CA GLU A 67 1.58 2.89 -10.77
C GLU A 67 1.18 3.37 -9.37
N MET A 68 2.10 4.04 -8.66
CA MET A 68 1.82 4.62 -7.34
C MET A 68 0.66 5.62 -7.38
N LYS A 69 0.66 6.53 -8.36
CA LYS A 69 -0.43 7.50 -8.56
C LYS A 69 -1.75 6.79 -8.82
N SER A 70 -1.75 5.83 -9.74
CA SER A 70 -2.94 5.05 -10.09
C SER A 70 -3.50 4.25 -8.92
N ALA A 71 -2.65 3.60 -8.12
CA ALA A 71 -3.06 2.83 -6.96
C ALA A 71 -3.74 3.72 -5.90
N ILE A 72 -3.14 4.87 -5.57
CA ILE A 72 -3.71 5.82 -4.60
C ILE A 72 -5.04 6.38 -5.10
N LEU A 73 -5.10 6.84 -6.36
CA LEU A 73 -6.33 7.39 -6.95
C LEU A 73 -7.45 6.35 -6.99
N LYS A 74 -7.15 5.10 -7.36
CA LYS A 74 -8.12 4.01 -7.39
C LYS A 74 -8.71 3.75 -6.00
N LEU A 75 -7.88 3.73 -4.97
CA LEU A 75 -8.32 3.47 -3.58
C LEU A 75 -9.14 4.62 -2.97
N MET A 76 -8.91 5.85 -3.45
CA MET A 76 -9.75 7.01 -3.13
C MET A 76 -11.14 6.90 -3.77
N ILE A 77 -11.19 6.49 -5.05
CA ILE A 77 -12.46 6.37 -5.80
C ILE A 77 -13.29 5.17 -5.31
N ASP A 78 -12.65 4.06 -4.93
CA ASP A 78 -13.32 2.83 -4.44
C ASP A 78 -14.00 3.00 -3.07
N GLU A 79 -13.88 4.17 -2.40
CA GLU A 79 -14.68 4.49 -1.22
C GLU A 79 -16.19 4.62 -1.50
N GLY A 80 -16.62 4.46 -2.76
CA GLY A 80 -18.03 4.37 -3.18
C GLY A 80 -18.55 2.97 -3.53
N VAL A 81 -17.73 1.91 -3.64
CA VAL A 81 -18.19 0.58 -4.06
C VAL A 81 -17.48 -0.54 -3.29
N PRO A 82 -18.18 -1.49 -2.66
CA PRO A 82 -17.56 -2.60 -1.96
C PRO A 82 -16.94 -3.59 -2.97
N SER A 83 -15.67 -3.43 -3.29
CA SER A 83 -14.95 -4.35 -4.18
C SER A 83 -14.46 -5.58 -3.41
N HIS A 84 -15.12 -6.71 -3.69
CA HIS A 84 -14.87 -8.06 -3.18
C HIS A 84 -13.42 -8.49 -3.46
N SER A 85 -12.67 -8.84 -2.41
CA SER A 85 -11.34 -9.44 -2.54
C SER A 85 -11.47 -10.90 -2.99
N THR A 86 -11.03 -11.26 -4.19
CA THR A 86 -10.74 -12.66 -4.51
C THR A 86 -9.24 -12.88 -4.49
N LYS A 87 -8.79 -13.61 -3.47
CA LYS A 87 -7.45 -14.18 -3.36
C LYS A 87 -7.31 -15.24 -4.45
N ASN A 88 -6.44 -15.03 -5.43
CA ASN A 88 -5.92 -16.14 -6.22
C ASN A 88 -4.71 -16.71 -5.47
N VAL A 89 -4.98 -17.72 -4.66
CA VAL A 89 -3.96 -18.64 -4.16
C VAL A 89 -3.48 -19.47 -5.36
N PRO A 90 -2.17 -19.57 -5.66
CA PRO A 90 -1.70 -20.62 -6.54
C PRO A 90 -1.81 -21.96 -5.81
N ASP A 91 -2.84 -22.75 -6.15
CA ASP A 91 -2.95 -24.17 -5.80
C ASP A 91 -1.86 -24.91 -6.57
N GLY A 92 -0.84 -25.37 -5.86
CA GLY A 92 0.09 -26.35 -6.39
C GLY A 92 -0.56 -27.73 -6.39
N LYS A 93 -0.57 -28.37 -7.56
CA LYS A 93 -0.80 -29.80 -7.85
C LYS A 93 -0.22 -30.04 -9.26
N GLU A 94 0.58 -31.04 -9.61
CA GLU A 94 1.10 -32.29 -9.01
C GLU A 94 2.41 -32.63 -9.75
#